data_AF-A0A2M7BRC3-F1
#
_entry.id   AF-A0A2M7BRC3-F1
#
_cell.length_a   1.000
_cell.length_b   1.000
_cell.length_c   1.000
_cell.angle_alpha   90.00
_cell.angle_beta   90.00
_cell.angle_gamma   90.00
#
_symmetry.space_group_name_H-M   'P 1'
#
loop_
_entity.id
_entity.type
_entity.pdbx_description
1 polymer ?
#
loop_
_entity_poly.entity_id
_entity_poly.type
_entity_poly.pdbx_seq_one_letter_code
_entity_poly.pdbx_strand_id
1 'polypeptide(L)' 'MKRPSWDAYFVSVAHIVQTRSNCIRGSRGAILTKDKRIITTGYNGTPSGI' A
#
# COMPACT_ATOMS: atom_id res chain seq x y z
N MET A 1 21.82 -2.38 -11.76
CA MET A 1 20.59 -1.79 -11.20
C MET A 1 20.89 -1.17 -9.85
N LYS A 2 20.53 0.10 -9.63
CA LYS A 2 20.72 0.79 -8.34
C LYS A 2 19.55 0.44 -7.40
N ARG A 3 19.84 0.16 -6.13
CA ARG A 3 18.79 -0.08 -5.12
C ARG A 3 17.93 1.18 -4.98
N PRO A 4 16.59 1.08 -5.02
CA PRO A 4 15.71 2.24 -4.83
C PRO A 4 15.89 2.84 -3.43
N SER A 5 15.58 4.13 -3.29
CA SER A 5 15.45 4.76 -1.98
C SER A 5 14.31 4.11 -1.19
N TRP A 6 14.33 4.27 0.13
CA TRP A 6 13.25 3.76 0.98
C TRP A 6 11.89 4.35 0.61
N ASP A 7 11.82 5.66 0.35
CA ASP A 7 10.57 6.32 -0.03
C ASP A 7 10.03 5.78 -1.36
N ALA A 8 10.87 5.63 -2.38
CA ALA A 8 10.46 5.10 -3.68
C ALA A 8 9.98 3.65 -3.56
N TYR A 9 10.66 2.84 -2.75
CA TYR A 9 10.25 1.46 -2.45
C TYR A 9 8.90 1.43 -1.74
N PHE A 10 8.72 2.23 -0.69
CA PHE A 10 7.50 2.29 0.11
C PHE A 10 6.30 2.81 -0.69
N VAL A 11 6.47 3.87 -1.47
CA VAL A 11 5.41 4.38 -2.38
C VAL A 11 5.03 3.31 -3.42
N SER A 12 6.01 2.60 -3.97
CA SER A 12 5.75 1.51 -4.92
C SER A 12 4.94 0.38 -4.28
N VAL A 13 5.23 0.02 -3.03
CA VAL A 13 4.45 -0.97 -2.28
C VAL A 13 3.01 -0.46 -2.04
N ALA A 14 2.81 0.80 -1.66
CA ALA A 14 1.47 1.37 -1.51
C ALA A 14 0.67 1.33 -2.82
N HIS A 15 1.33 1.57 -3.97
CA HIS A 15 0.73 1.42 -5.30
C HIS A 15 0.43 -0.01 -5.72
N ILE A 16 1.12 -1.01 -5.16
CA ILE A 16 0.73 -2.41 -5.35
C ILE A 16 -0.46 -2.74 -4.45
N VAL A 17 -0.44 -2.30 -3.20
CA VAL A 17 -1.53 -2.56 -2.23
C VAL A 17 -2.86 -1.97 -2.71
N GLN A 18 -2.88 -0.76 -3.29
CA GLN A 18 -4.11 -0.15 -3.85
C GLN A 18 -4.77 -1.01 -4.93
N THR A 19 -4.02 -1.86 -5.66
CA THR A 19 -4.57 -2.68 -6.77
C THR A 19 -5.58 -3.72 -6.29
N ARG A 20 -5.61 -3.99 -4.98
CA ARG A 20 -6.57 -4.90 -4.35
C ARG A 20 -7.88 -4.23 -3.95
N SER A 21 -7.99 -2.90 -4.06
CA SER A 21 -9.21 -2.17 -3.78
C SER A 21 -10.32 -2.53 -4.77
N ASN A 22 -11.53 -2.71 -4.27
CA ASN A 22 -12.75 -2.87 -5.07
C ASN A 22 -13.57 -1.56 -5.19
N CYS A 23 -13.03 -0.42 -4.72
CA CYS A 23 -13.75 0.84 -4.74
C CYS A 23 -13.76 1.47 -6.14
N ILE A 24 -14.93 1.58 -6.76
CA ILE A 24 -15.10 2.16 -8.12
C ILE A 24 -14.78 3.65 -8.22
N ARG A 25 -14.77 4.39 -7.10
CA ARG A 25 -14.56 5.85 -7.07
C ARG A 25 -13.08 6.22 -7.02
N GLY A 26 -12.22 5.30 -6.62
CA GLY A 26 -10.79 5.55 -6.47
C GLY A 26 -10.13 4.53 -5.55
N SER A 27 -9.15 3.82 -6.10
CA SER A 27 -8.31 2.88 -5.36
C SER A 27 -7.27 3.65 -4.55
N ARG A 28 -7.21 3.41 -3.23
CA ARG A 28 -6.24 3.97 -2.30
C ARG A 28 -5.49 2.84 -1.62
N GLY A 29 -4.19 3.01 -1.48
CA GLY A 29 -3.31 2.10 -0.75
C GLY A 29 -2.48 2.90 0.25
N ALA A 30 -2.26 2.33 1.42
CA ALA A 30 -1.49 2.92 2.48
C ALA A 30 -0.59 1.87 3.13
N ILE A 31 0.52 2.34 3.68
CA ILE A 31 1.46 1.53 4.45
C ILE A 31 1.85 2.31 5.70
N LEU A 32 2.05 1.60 6.80
CA LEU A 32 2.65 2.14 8.02
C LEU A 32 4.02 1.53 8.18
N THR A 33 5.05 2.37 8.32
CA THR A 33 6.43 1.93 8.49
C THR A 33 7.01 2.47 9.79
N LYS A 34 7.99 1.74 10.33
CA LYS A 34 8.83 2.15 11.45
C LYS A 34 10.21 1.55 11.25
N ASP A 35 11.26 2.35 11.44
CA ASP A 35 12.65 1.90 11.30
C ASP A 35 12.93 1.15 9.98
N LYS A 36 12.37 1.68 8.88
CA LYS A 36 12.45 1.08 7.52
C LYS A 36 11.83 -0.33 7.40
N ARG A 37 10.97 -0.72 8.35
CA ARG A 37 10.18 -1.96 8.31
C ARG A 37 8.69 -1.63 8.15
N ILE A 38 7.99 -2.38 7.30
CA ILE A 38 6.55 -2.28 7.17
C ILE A 38 5.91 -2.95 8.38
N ILE A 39 5.07 -2.21 9.12
CA ILE A 39 4.26 -2.72 10.22
C ILE A 39 2.98 -3.32 9.67
N THR A 40 2.29 -2.57 8.80
CA THR A 40 1.03 -3.00 8.20
C THR A 40 0.80 -2.32 6.85
N THR A 41 -0.09 -2.89 6.05
CA THR A 41 -0.57 -2.36 4.78
C THR A 41 -2.09 -2.34 4.78
N GLY A 42 -2.68 -1.47 3.97
CA GLY A 42 -4.13 -1.40 3.84
C GLY A 42 -4.56 -0.74 2.55
N TYR A 43 -5.76 -1.07 2.11
CA TYR A 43 -6.44 -0.42 0.99
C TYR A 43 -7.90 -0.16 1.39
N ASN A 44 -8.56 0.77 0.70
CA ASN A 44 -9.99 1.00 0.88
C ASN A 44 -10.81 -0.10 0.19
N GLY A 45 -11.88 -0.56 0.82
CA GLY A 45 -12.78 -1.54 0.22
C GLY A 45 -13.93 -1.91 1.15
N THR A 46 -14.76 -2.86 0.71
CA THR A 46 -15.80 -3.44 1.56
C THR A 46 -15.19 -4.17 2.76
N PRO A 47 -15.81 -4.13 3.95
CA PRO A 47 -15.36 -4.92 5.09
C PRO A 47 -15.30 -6.41 4.72
N SER A 48 -14.33 -7.12 5.31
CA SER A 48 -14.18 -8.55 5.05
C SER A 48 -15.37 -9.35 5.57
N GLY A 49 -15.85 -10.31 4.78
CA GLY A 49 -16.93 -11.22 5.17
C GLY A 49 -18.35 -10.68 5.03
N ILE A 50 -18.53 -9.56 4.33
CA ILE A 50 -19.83 -9.00 3.93
C ILE A 50 -20.06 -9.28 2.44
#